data_AF-A0A5C6PSD7-F1
#
_entry.id   AF-A0A5C6PSD7-F1
#
_cell.length_a   1.000
_cell.length_b   1.000
_cell.length_c   1.000
_cell.angle_alpha   90.00
_cell.angle_beta   90.00
_cell.angle_gamma   90.00
#
_symmetry.space_group_name_H-M   'P 1'
#
loop_
_entity.id
_entity.type
_entity.pdbx_description
1 polymer ?
#
loop_
_entity_poly.entity_id
_entity_poly.type
_entity_poly.pdbx_seq_one_letter_code
_entity_poly.pdbx_strand_id
1 'polypeptide(L)'
;MSFDHSLFTSRTIHYEGGAVSSHARSLWKLETLRVVWSGSHIRWGQPFRLRHVTTGKYLSQTEDKSLLLVDKEKADIKSTVFCFRSSKEKLDPSVKKDVDGMGVPDIKYGDSVCYIQHVFSCQWLTYQTVDAKCARMGGVQRKVWLN
;
A
#
# COMPACT_ATOMS: atom_id res chain seq x y z
N MET A 1 29.20 26.21 4.32
CA MET A 1 27.84 25.96 3.80
C MET A 1 27.73 24.46 3.54
N SER A 2 27.23 23.74 4.54
CA SER A 2 27.04 22.29 4.49
C SER A 2 25.80 22.01 3.64
N PHE A 3 25.97 21.31 2.52
CA PHE A 3 24.83 20.86 1.72
C PHE A 3 23.99 19.88 2.55
N ASP A 4 22.79 20.32 2.88
CA ASP A 4 21.79 19.56 3.62
C ASP A 4 21.31 18.38 2.75
N HIS A 5 21.89 17.21 2.99
CA HIS A 5 21.59 15.98 2.24
C HIS A 5 20.28 15.30 2.69
N SER A 6 19.35 16.06 3.28
CA SER A 6 18.13 15.52 3.89
C SER A 6 16.84 15.70 3.09
N LEU A 7 16.84 16.41 1.96
CA LEU A 7 15.58 16.92 1.37
C LEU A 7 14.95 16.12 0.21
N PHE A 8 15.55 15.02 -0.26
CA PHE A 8 14.94 14.17 -1.29
C PHE A 8 15.12 12.66 -1.05
N THR A 9 14.91 12.19 0.18
CA THR A 9 14.88 10.73 0.43
C THR A 9 13.54 10.16 -0.05
N SER A 10 13.34 10.06 -1.36
CA SER A 10 12.39 9.12 -1.94
C SER A 10 12.84 7.73 -1.51
N ARG A 11 12.26 7.23 -0.40
CA ARG A 11 12.64 5.92 0.14
C ARG A 11 11.92 4.85 -0.66
N THR A 12 12.72 3.98 -1.26
CA THR A 12 12.26 2.80 -1.98
C THR A 12 11.56 1.82 -1.04
N ILE A 13 10.51 1.17 -1.54
CA ILE A 13 9.74 0.17 -0.79
C ILE A 13 10.21 -1.24 -1.17
N HIS A 14 10.38 -2.08 -0.14
CA HIS A 14 10.87 -3.44 -0.28
C HIS A 14 9.97 -4.42 0.47
N TYR A 15 9.83 -5.60 -0.10
CA TYR A 15 9.36 -6.79 0.58
C TYR A 15 10.55 -7.50 1.22
N GLU A 16 10.50 -7.74 2.53
CA GLU A 16 11.53 -8.43 3.29
C GLU A 16 10.86 -9.43 4.24
N GLY A 17 11.36 -10.67 4.25
CA GLY A 17 10.91 -11.70 5.19
C GLY A 17 11.76 -11.77 6.46
N GLY A 18 11.39 -12.66 7.38
CA GLY A 18 12.18 -12.93 8.59
C GLY A 18 12.00 -11.87 9.68
N ALA A 19 13.11 -11.44 10.29
CA ALA A 19 13.10 -10.63 11.52
C ALA A 19 12.31 -9.31 11.38
N VAL A 20 12.20 -8.72 10.18
CA VAL A 20 11.47 -7.46 9.95
C VAL A 20 10.00 -7.53 10.32
N SER A 21 9.41 -8.72 10.29
CA SER A 21 8.02 -8.93 10.73
C SER A 21 7.77 -8.47 12.17
N SER A 22 8.79 -8.48 13.04
CA SER A 22 8.70 -7.97 14.43
C SER A 22 9.22 -6.53 14.62
N HIS A 23 9.68 -5.86 13.56
CA HIS A 23 10.24 -4.50 13.63
C HIS A 23 9.18 -3.43 13.31
N ALA A 24 9.28 -2.27 13.95
CA ALA A 24 8.38 -1.14 13.73
C ALA A 24 8.36 -0.61 12.29
N ARG A 25 9.40 -0.90 11.48
CA ARG A 25 9.48 -0.53 10.06
C ARG A 25 8.59 -1.36 9.13
N SER A 26 7.95 -2.41 9.63
CA SER A 26 6.95 -3.18 8.88
C SER A 26 5.51 -2.70 9.12
N LEU A 27 5.31 -1.73 10.01
CA LEU A 27 3.99 -1.31 10.45
C LEU A 27 3.38 -0.27 9.50
N TRP A 28 2.16 -0.57 9.06
CA TRP A 28 1.35 0.29 8.20
C TRP A 28 0.00 0.58 8.85
N LYS A 29 -0.48 1.80 8.65
CA LYS A 29 -1.82 2.23 9.01
C LYS A 29 -2.64 2.41 7.74
N LEU A 30 -3.82 1.82 7.73
CA LEU A 30 -4.82 2.02 6.69
C LEU A 30 -5.68 3.24 7.07
N GLU A 31 -5.77 4.23 6.18
CA GLU A 31 -6.56 5.44 6.38
C GLU A 31 -7.63 5.54 5.27
N THR A 32 -8.90 5.45 5.64
CA THR A 32 -10.01 5.60 4.68
C THR A 32 -10.13 7.06 4.22
N LEU A 33 -10.76 7.28 3.06
CA LEU A 33 -11.00 8.64 2.55
C LEU A 33 -12.20 9.34 3.19
N ARG A 34 -12.81 8.74 4.23
CA ARG A 34 -13.99 9.27 4.91
C ARG A 34 -13.62 9.85 6.27
N VAL A 35 -14.32 10.90 6.65
CA VAL A 35 -14.23 11.50 8.00
C VAL A 35 -15.17 10.77 8.95
N VAL A 36 -16.45 10.68 8.58
CA VAL A 36 -17.46 9.97 9.37
C VAL A 36 -17.33 8.47 9.15
N TRP A 37 -17.45 7.69 10.23
CA TRP A 37 -17.29 6.22 10.21
C TRP A 37 -15.94 5.77 9.61
N SER A 38 -14.87 6.54 9.78
CA SER A 38 -13.55 6.20 9.22
C SER A 38 -12.98 4.87 9.73
N GLY A 39 -13.46 4.40 10.89
CA GLY A 39 -13.15 3.10 11.50
C GLY A 39 -14.18 1.99 11.24
N SER A 40 -15.08 2.15 10.26
CA SER A 40 -15.99 1.09 9.83
C SER A 40 -15.21 -0.11 9.29
N HIS A 41 -15.90 -1.24 9.10
CA HIS A 41 -15.30 -2.37 8.41
C HIS A 41 -14.88 -1.97 6.98
N ILE A 42 -13.66 -2.38 6.60
CA ILE A 42 -13.14 -2.18 5.25
C ILE A 42 -13.80 -3.20 4.32
N ARG A 43 -14.32 -2.71 3.20
CA ARG A 43 -14.96 -3.52 2.18
C ARG A 43 -14.07 -3.74 0.96
N TRP A 44 -14.35 -4.79 0.20
CA TRP A 44 -13.73 -5.00 -1.10
C TRP A 44 -14.02 -3.82 -2.04
N GLY A 45 -12.95 -3.28 -2.63
CA GLY A 45 -12.98 -2.12 -3.52
C GLY A 45 -13.03 -0.77 -2.79
N GLN A 46 -13.09 -0.74 -1.45
CA GLN A 46 -13.12 0.53 -0.71
C GLN A 46 -11.78 1.25 -0.81
N PRO A 47 -11.77 2.53 -1.26
CA PRO A 47 -10.56 3.33 -1.34
C PRO A 47 -9.97 3.66 0.04
N PHE A 48 -8.66 3.52 0.17
CA PHE A 48 -7.88 3.92 1.34
C PHE A 48 -6.47 4.35 0.94
N ARG A 49 -5.76 4.95 1.89
CA ARG A 49 -4.34 5.31 1.81
C ARG A 49 -3.54 4.47 2.79
N LEU A 50 -2.30 4.14 2.43
CA LEU A 50 -1.36 3.42 3.29
C LEU A 50 -0.35 4.40 3.86
N ARG A 51 -0.36 4.59 5.18
CA ARG A 51 0.57 5.43 5.92
C ARG A 51 1.57 4.56 6.67
N HIS A 52 2.85 4.76 6.43
CA HIS A 52 3.89 4.09 7.20
C HIS A 52 3.93 4.67 8.62
N VAL A 53 3.78 3.81 9.64
CA VAL A 53 3.49 4.26 11.02
C VAL A 53 4.61 5.10 11.59
N THR A 54 5.86 4.64 11.46
CA THR A 54 7.01 5.28 12.12
C THR A 54 7.49 6.54 11.42
N THR A 55 7.35 6.65 10.09
CA THR A 55 7.80 7.85 9.35
C THR A 55 6.66 8.84 9.08
N GLY A 56 5.40 8.42 9.21
CA GLY A 56 4.24 9.22 8.85
C GLY A 56 4.06 9.47 7.34
N LYS A 57 4.90 8.88 6.50
CA LYS A 57 4.86 9.01 5.04
C LYS A 57 3.80 8.11 4.42
N TYR A 58 3.34 8.46 3.22
CA TYR A 58 2.34 7.68 2.48
C TYR A 58 2.98 6.88 1.35
N LEU A 59 2.45 5.70 1.08
CA LEU A 59 2.77 4.95 -0.13
C LEU A 59 2.16 5.68 -1.34
N SER A 60 2.98 5.97 -2.35
CA SER A 60 2.57 6.64 -3.58
C SER A 60 3.04 5.89 -4.81
N GLN A 61 2.16 5.81 -5.80
CA GLN A 61 2.52 5.51 -7.18
C GLN A 61 3.21 6.74 -7.80
N THR A 62 4.25 6.48 -8.58
CA THR A 62 4.89 7.43 -9.48
C THR A 62 4.47 7.21 -10.93
N GLU A 63 4.79 8.17 -11.80
CA GLU A 63 4.52 8.07 -13.24
C GLU A 63 5.21 6.87 -13.90
N ASP A 64 6.40 6.47 -13.43
CA ASP A 64 7.16 5.31 -13.91
C ASP A 64 6.67 3.97 -13.32
N LYS A 65 5.48 3.94 -12.71
CA LYS A 65 4.86 2.75 -12.06
C LYS A 65 5.64 2.20 -10.87
N SER A 66 6.64 2.93 -10.38
CA SER A 66 7.33 2.60 -9.15
C SER A 66 6.53 3.04 -7.92
N LEU A 67 6.99 2.59 -6.75
CA LEU A 67 6.38 2.92 -5.46
C LEU A 67 7.40 3.54 -4.54
N LEU A 68 7.01 4.64 -3.90
CA LEU A 68 7.86 5.37 -2.97
C LEU A 68 7.07 5.88 -1.77
N LEU A 69 7.80 6.27 -0.72
CA LEU A 69 7.24 7.01 0.41
C LEU A 69 7.31 8.52 0.17
N VAL A 70 6.16 9.17 0.12
CA VAL A 70 6.01 10.63 0.06
C VAL A 70 5.63 11.20 1.42
N ASP A 71 6.10 12.41 1.70
CA ASP A 71 5.63 13.20 2.84
C ASP A 71 4.16 13.58 2.66
N LYS A 72 3.43 13.76 3.77
CA LYS A 72 1.98 14.00 3.77
C LYS A 72 1.58 15.17 2.87
N GLU A 73 2.40 16.21 2.84
CA GLU A 73 2.17 17.46 2.11
C GLU A 73 2.27 17.27 0.59
N LYS A 74 3.03 16.26 0.15
CA LYS A 74 3.23 15.90 -1.27
C LYS A 74 2.35 14.73 -1.70
N ALA A 75 1.58 14.16 -0.79
CA ALA A 75 0.85 12.94 -0.98
C ALA A 75 -0.57 13.24 -1.51
N ASP A 76 -0.70 13.41 -2.82
CA ASP A 76 -2.00 13.67 -3.45
C ASP A 76 -2.89 12.41 -3.48
N ILE A 77 -4.21 12.62 -3.65
CA ILE A 77 -5.19 11.53 -3.64
C ILE A 77 -5.02 10.61 -4.86
N LYS A 78 -4.66 11.16 -6.02
CA LYS A 78 -4.61 10.39 -7.27
C LYS A 78 -3.49 9.35 -7.27
N SER A 79 -2.38 9.64 -6.62
CA SER A 79 -1.20 8.79 -6.56
C SER A 79 -1.14 7.85 -5.34
N THR A 80 -1.93 8.12 -4.29
CA THR A 80 -1.81 7.40 -3.00
C THR A 80 -3.03 6.57 -2.60
N VAL A 81 -3.99 6.39 -3.53
CA VAL A 81 -5.23 5.68 -3.24
C VAL A 81 -5.21 4.26 -3.79
N PHE A 82 -5.35 3.32 -2.87
CA PHE A 82 -5.38 1.89 -3.13
C PHE A 82 -6.70 1.30 -2.63
N CYS A 83 -6.98 0.07 -3.03
CA CYS A 83 -8.06 -0.71 -2.46
C CYS A 83 -7.68 -2.19 -2.37
N PHE A 84 -8.40 -2.92 -1.53
CA PHE A 84 -8.33 -4.37 -1.50
C PHE A 84 -9.30 -4.98 -2.51
N ARG A 85 -8.88 -6.06 -3.15
CA ARG A 85 -9.68 -6.86 -4.08
C ARG A 85 -9.54 -8.34 -3.71
N SER A 86 -10.62 -9.10 -3.88
CA SER A 86 -10.64 -10.55 -3.63
C SER A 86 -10.03 -11.37 -4.77
N SER A 87 -9.99 -10.81 -5.99
CA SER A 87 -9.35 -11.41 -7.17
C SER A 87 -8.85 -10.31 -8.13
N LYS A 88 -8.07 -10.73 -9.15
CA LYS A 88 -7.60 -9.85 -10.24
C LYS A 88 -8.53 -9.82 -11.45
N GLU A 89 -9.70 -10.44 -11.37
CA GLU A 89 -10.67 -10.47 -12.45
C GLU A 89 -11.33 -9.10 -12.63
N LYS A 90 -11.84 -8.84 -13.84
CA LYS A 90 -12.64 -7.64 -14.12
C LYS A 90 -13.93 -7.72 -13.31
N LEU A 91 -13.97 -7.05 -12.15
CA LEU A 91 -15.23 -6.81 -11.47
C LEU A 91 -15.85 -5.55 -12.07
N ASP A 92 -17.14 -5.61 -12.36
CA ASP A 92 -17.91 -4.41 -12.62
C ASP A 92 -17.76 -3.44 -11.45
N PRO A 93 -17.55 -2.14 -11.71
CA PRO A 93 -17.57 -1.12 -10.69
C PRO A 93 -18.99 -1.03 -10.13
N SER A 94 -19.33 -1.92 -9.20
CA SER A 94 -20.53 -1.77 -8.40
C SER A 94 -20.37 -0.49 -7.59
N VAL A 95 -21.21 0.50 -7.88
CA VAL A 95 -21.33 1.73 -7.10
C VAL A 95 -21.88 1.34 -5.74
N LYS A 96 -20.99 0.96 -4.82
CA LYS A 96 -21.37 0.58 -3.47
C LYS A 96 -21.67 1.85 -2.68
N LYS A 97 -22.97 2.12 -2.49
CA LYS A 97 -23.51 3.23 -1.72
C LYS A 97 -22.81 3.37 -0.37
N ASP A 98 -22.67 4.61 0.09
CA ASP A 98 -22.20 4.91 1.42
C ASP A 98 -23.19 4.31 2.43
N VAL A 99 -22.64 3.55 3.39
CA VAL A 99 -23.40 2.93 4.46
C VAL A 99 -23.10 3.73 5.72
N ASP A 100 -24.15 4.22 6.37
CA ASP A 100 -24.04 4.76 7.73
C ASP A 100 -23.94 3.61 8.72
N GLY A 101 -22.96 3.67 9.62
CA GLY A 101 -22.68 2.59 10.58
C GLY A 101 -21.41 1.80 10.27
N MET A 102 -21.28 0.65 10.94
CA MET A 102 -20.07 -0.19 10.84
C MET A 102 -19.92 -0.93 9.51
N GLY A 103 -21.01 -1.12 8.76
CA GLY A 103 -21.00 -1.88 7.51
C GLY A 103 -20.79 -3.39 7.72
N VAL A 104 -20.50 -4.10 6.62
CA VAL A 104 -20.30 -5.56 6.61
C VAL A 104 -18.82 -5.90 6.80
N PRO A 105 -18.45 -6.84 7.70
CA PRO A 105 -17.07 -7.26 7.93
C PRO A 105 -16.57 -8.20 6.82
N ASP A 106 -16.29 -7.64 5.63
CA ASP A 106 -15.86 -8.37 4.43
C ASP A 106 -14.44 -8.97 4.55
N ILE A 107 -13.56 -8.30 5.28
CA ILE A 107 -12.12 -8.62 5.36
C ILE A 107 -11.79 -9.14 6.76
N LYS A 108 -11.17 -10.32 6.80
CA LYS A 108 -10.78 -11.03 8.02
C LYS A 108 -9.25 -11.07 8.15
N TYR A 109 -8.75 -10.84 9.35
CA TYR A 109 -7.34 -11.01 9.66
C TYR A 109 -6.94 -12.48 9.55
N GLY A 110 -5.85 -12.78 8.84
CA GLY A 110 -5.33 -14.15 8.68
C GLY A 110 -6.04 -15.00 7.62
N ASP A 111 -7.35 -14.83 7.44
CA ASP A 111 -8.15 -15.67 6.52
C ASP A 111 -8.33 -15.06 5.13
N SER A 112 -8.47 -13.74 5.02
CA SER A 112 -8.75 -13.09 3.74
C SER A 112 -7.47 -12.92 2.91
N VAL A 113 -7.48 -13.48 1.71
CA VAL A 113 -6.45 -13.18 0.69
C VAL A 113 -6.81 -11.87 0.01
N CYS A 114 -5.98 -10.84 0.19
CA CYS A 114 -6.21 -9.51 -0.34
C CYS A 114 -5.20 -9.16 -1.43
N TYR A 115 -5.67 -8.82 -2.62
CA TYR A 115 -4.87 -8.16 -3.65
C TYR A 115 -4.97 -6.64 -3.45
N ILE A 116 -3.84 -5.94 -3.50
CA ILE A 116 -3.81 -4.48 -3.43
C ILE A 116 -3.76 -3.93 -4.85
N GLN A 117 -4.71 -3.07 -5.18
CA GLN A 117 -4.81 -2.40 -6.48
C GLN A 117 -4.73 -0.89 -6.28
N HIS A 118 -3.97 -0.19 -7.13
CA HIS A 118 -4.05 1.26 -7.22
C HIS A 118 -5.34 1.67 -7.95
N VAL A 119 -6.16 2.53 -7.34
CA VAL A 119 -7.54 2.76 -7.80
C VAL A 119 -7.59 3.48 -9.14
N PHE A 120 -6.70 4.44 -9.38
CA PHE A 120 -6.77 5.26 -10.60
C PHE A 120 -6.11 4.61 -11.82
N SER A 121 -4.99 3.90 -11.62
CA SER A 121 -4.27 3.23 -12.72
C SER A 121 -4.74 1.79 -12.93
N CYS A 122 -5.55 1.26 -12.00
CA CYS A 122 -6.01 -0.13 -11.96
C CYS A 122 -4.86 -1.16 -11.91
N GLN A 123 -3.64 -0.73 -11.61
CA GLN A 123 -2.46 -1.60 -11.55
C GLN A 123 -2.35 -2.31 -10.21
N TRP A 124 -1.70 -3.46 -10.21
CA TRP A 124 -1.64 -4.36 -9.07
C TRP A 124 -0.31 -4.28 -8.36
N LEU A 125 -0.35 -4.22 -7.03
CA LEU A 125 0.85 -4.34 -6.21
C LEU A 125 1.49 -5.71 -6.41
N THR A 126 2.76 -5.71 -6.79
CA THR A 126 3.56 -6.93 -6.89
C THR A 126 5.03 -6.62 -6.61
N TYR A 127 5.84 -7.67 -6.44
CA TYR A 127 7.27 -7.53 -6.19
C TYR A 127 8.08 -8.14 -7.34
N GLN A 128 9.29 -7.62 -7.54
CA GLN A 128 10.24 -8.21 -8.47
C GLN A 128 10.80 -9.51 -7.88
N THR A 129 10.70 -10.62 -8.60
CA THR A 129 11.35 -11.88 -8.23
C THR A 129 12.82 -11.83 -8.62
N VAL A 130 13.73 -12.06 -7.67
CA VAL A 130 15.14 -12.33 -7.98
C VAL A 130 15.28 -13.68 -8.67
N ASP A 131 16.16 -13.74 -9.66
CA ASP A 131 16.51 -14.96 -10.38
C ASP A 131 17.09 -16.02 -9.41
N ALA A 132 16.78 -17.30 -9.64
CA ALA A 132 17.04 -18.41 -8.72
C ALA A 132 18.53 -18.58 -8.35
N LYS A 133 19.43 -18.00 -9.15
CA LYS A 133 20.89 -18.05 -8.93
C LYS A 133 21.37 -17.17 -7.75
N CYS A 134 20.62 -16.13 -7.37
CA CYS A 134 21.00 -15.19 -6.30
C CYS A 134 20.48 -15.58 -4.90
N ALA A 135 19.65 -16.62 -4.76
CA ALA A 135 19.07 -17.04 -3.48
C ALA A 135 20.09 -17.57 -2.45
N ARG A 136 21.37 -17.73 -2.83
CA ARG A 136 22.45 -18.24 -1.98
C ARG A 136 23.19 -17.17 -1.18
N MET A 137 22.93 -15.88 -1.39
CA MET A 137 23.46 -14.78 -0.56
C MET A 137 22.31 -14.18 0.24
N GLY A 138 22.50 -14.01 1.55
CA GLY A 138 21.44 -13.76 2.54
C GLY A 138 20.51 -12.56 2.28
N GLY A 139 19.39 -12.54 3.02
CA GLY A 139 18.44 -11.43 3.12
C GLY A 139 17.80 -11.00 1.79
N VAL A 140 16.79 -11.74 1.31
CA VAL A 140 16.14 -11.42 0.02
C VAL A 140 15.17 -10.25 0.17
N GLN A 141 15.68 -9.02 0.14
CA GLN A 141 14.88 -7.83 -0.11
C GLN A 141 14.45 -7.81 -1.58
N ARG A 142 13.15 -7.59 -1.83
CA ARG A 142 12.58 -7.50 -3.17
C ARG A 142 11.93 -6.14 -3.38
N LYS A 143 12.30 -5.44 -4.45
CA LYS A 143 11.67 -4.16 -4.82
C LYS A 143 10.19 -4.39 -5.14
N VAL A 144 9.34 -3.49 -4.68
CA VAL A 144 7.89 -3.52 -4.93
C VAL A 144 7.53 -2.48 -6.01
N TRP A 145 6.60 -2.83 -6.90
CA TRP A 145 6.13 -1.98 -7.99
C TRP A 145 4.65 -2.25 -8.33
N LEU A 146 4.12 -1.55 -9.33
CA LEU A 146 2.76 -1.76 -9.85
C LEU A 146 2.79 -2.35 -11.27
N ASN A 147 2.15 -3.51 -11.47
CA ASN A 147 1.96 -4.15 -12.79
C ASN A 147 0.60 -3.77 -13.39
#